data_AF-A0AAW9SUW6-F1
#
_entry.id   AF-A0AAW9SUW6-F1
#
_cell.length_a   1.000
_cell.length_b   1.000
_cell.length_c   1.000
_cell.angle_alpha   90.00
_cell.angle_beta   90.00
_cell.angle_gamma   90.00
#
_symmetry.space_group_name_H-M   'P 1'
#
loop_
_entity.id
_entity.type
_entity.pdbx_description
1 polymer ?
#
loop_
_entity_poly.entity_id
_entity_poly.type
_entity_poly.pdbx_seq_one_letter_code
_entity_poly.pdbx_strand_id
1 'polypeptide(L)'
;MIKINMLLRIGSAVLILSPGAAMAGDLVYKPLNPGFGGNPDVFGYLIGTAQIQNQFAEQGGGGGGNAPPEINFPPIVIDLGGVGGTPTPPAPVRRIQCRQVLNR
;
A
#
# COMPACT_ATOMS: atom_id res chain seq x y z
N MET A 1 -17.95 57.83 21.96
CA MET A 1 -16.54 57.40 21.84
C MET A 1 -16.49 55.88 21.83
N ILE A 2 -16.32 55.27 20.65
CA ILE A 2 -16.23 53.80 20.52
C ILE A 2 -14.81 53.39 20.94
N LYS A 3 -14.69 52.53 21.96
CA LYS A 3 -13.40 52.09 22.51
C LYS A 3 -12.73 51.12 21.54
N ILE A 4 -11.42 51.27 21.32
CA ILE A 4 -10.66 50.50 20.31
C ILE A 4 -10.72 48.97 20.55
N ASN A 5 -10.90 48.54 21.80
CA ASN A 5 -11.11 47.14 22.18
C ASN A 5 -12.44 46.55 21.66
N MET A 6 -13.46 47.39 21.44
CA MET A 6 -14.74 47.01 20.86
C MET A 6 -14.62 46.79 19.34
N LEU A 7 -13.83 47.64 18.66
CA LEU A 7 -13.50 47.47 17.24
C LEU A 7 -12.68 46.19 16.98
N LEU A 8 -11.71 45.88 17.86
CA LEU A 8 -10.91 44.65 17.75
C LEU A 8 -11.77 43.38 17.88
N ARG A 9 -12.77 43.39 18.79
CA ARG A 9 -13.69 42.27 19.03
C ARG A 9 -14.67 42.04 17.88
N ILE A 10 -15.15 43.13 17.27
CA ILE A 10 -16.04 43.05 16.10
C ILE A 10 -15.25 42.59 14.86
N GLY A 11 -14.01 43.06 14.69
CA GLY A 11 -13.13 42.62 13.59
C GLY A 11 -12.84 41.12 13.58
N SER A 12 -12.60 40.51 14.75
CA SER A 12 -12.39 39.05 14.86
C SER A 12 -13.64 38.22 14.53
N ALA A 13 -14.84 38.74 14.80
CA ALA A 13 -16.09 38.04 14.51
C ALA A 13 -16.44 38.03 13.01
N VAL A 14 -16.02 39.08 12.28
CA VAL A 14 -16.26 39.20 10.83
C VAL A 14 -15.39 38.24 10.01
N LEU A 15 -14.18 37.92 10.48
CA LEU A 15 -13.25 37.03 9.77
C LEU A 15 -13.69 35.55 9.78
N ILE A 16 -14.51 35.14 10.76
CA ILE A 16 -14.98 33.75 10.92
C ILE A 16 -16.23 33.49 10.06
N LEU A 17 -16.92 34.56 9.62
CA LEU A 17 -18.16 34.48 8.84
C LEU A 17 -17.95 34.52 7.33
N SER A 18 -16.73 34.42 6.81
CA SER A 18 -16.50 34.27 5.38
C SER A 18 -16.62 32.78 4.99
N PRO A 19 -17.75 32.31 4.43
CA PRO A 19 -17.79 31.01 3.77
C PRO A 19 -16.90 31.10 2.53
N GLY A 20 -15.62 30.77 2.68
CA GLY A 20 -14.78 30.44 1.54
C GLY A 20 -15.42 29.24 0.86
N ALA A 21 -15.80 29.39 -0.41
CA ALA A 21 -16.33 28.27 -1.18
C ALA A 21 -15.25 27.18 -1.23
N ALA A 22 -15.45 26.10 -0.46
CA ALA A 22 -14.66 24.89 -0.58
C ALA A 22 -15.05 24.23 -1.90
N MET A 23 -14.40 24.65 -2.98
CA MET A 23 -14.58 24.05 -4.30
C MET A 23 -13.93 22.66 -4.25
N ALA A 24 -14.75 21.61 -4.27
CA ALA A 24 -14.28 20.27 -4.55
C ALA A 24 -13.84 20.21 -6.02
N GLY A 25 -12.65 19.67 -6.29
CA GLY A 25 -12.23 19.39 -7.67
C GLY A 25 -13.09 18.30 -8.30
N ASP A 26 -13.19 18.30 -9.63
CA ASP A 26 -13.96 17.29 -10.35
C ASP A 26 -13.30 15.91 -10.22
N LEU A 27 -14.05 14.95 -9.66
CA LEU A 27 -13.65 13.54 -9.65
C LEU A 27 -14.06 12.90 -10.99
N VAL A 28 -13.13 12.86 -11.94
CA VAL A 28 -13.32 12.17 -13.22
C VAL A 28 -12.89 10.72 -13.10
N TYR A 29 -13.83 9.79 -13.23
CA TYR A 29 -13.51 8.36 -13.30
C TYR A 29 -12.77 8.03 -14.59
N LYS A 30 -11.61 7.38 -14.45
CA LYS A 30 -10.85 6.83 -15.57
C LYS A 30 -10.54 5.37 -15.27
N PRO A 31 -10.92 4.41 -16.13
CA PRO A 31 -10.54 3.02 -15.95
C PRO A 31 -9.02 2.87 -15.90
N LEU A 32 -8.52 2.03 -15.00
CA LEU A 32 -7.08 1.72 -14.94
C LEU A 32 -6.67 0.72 -16.03
N ASN A 33 -7.57 -0.19 -16.40
CA ASN A 33 -7.29 -1.20 -17.40
C ASN A 33 -7.34 -0.56 -18.80
N PRO A 34 -6.26 -0.64 -19.60
CA PRO A 34 -6.22 -0.05 -20.93
C PRO A 34 -7.23 -0.65 -21.91
N GLY A 35 -7.70 -1.89 -21.68
CA GLY A 35 -8.78 -2.50 -22.47
C GLY A 35 -10.12 -1.76 -22.36
N PHE A 36 -10.30 -0.92 -21.34
CA PHE A 36 -11.48 -0.06 -21.17
C PHE A 36 -11.18 1.42 -21.46
N GLY A 37 -10.06 1.73 -22.14
CA GLY A 37 -9.66 3.11 -22.45
C GLY A 37 -8.84 3.80 -21.35
N GLY A 38 -8.24 3.02 -20.44
CA GLY A 38 -7.29 3.49 -19.44
C GLY A 38 -5.89 3.81 -19.98
N ASN A 39 -4.96 4.15 -19.08
CA ASN A 39 -3.57 4.46 -19.46
C ASN A 39 -2.83 3.16 -19.91
N PRO A 40 -2.26 3.10 -21.14
CA PRO A 40 -1.49 1.95 -21.62
C PRO A 40 -0.20 1.68 -20.82
N ASP A 41 0.40 2.69 -20.19
CA ASP A 41 1.66 2.53 -19.43
C ASP A 41 1.51 1.59 -18.22
N VAL A 42 0.29 1.47 -17.71
CA VAL A 42 -0.03 0.66 -16.51
C VAL A 42 -0.15 -0.83 -16.86
N PHE A 43 -0.15 -1.20 -18.15
CA PHE A 43 -0.40 -2.58 -18.60
C PHE A 43 0.61 -3.60 -18.03
N GLY A 44 1.91 -3.31 -18.12
CA GLY A 44 2.95 -4.24 -17.65
C GLY A 44 2.83 -4.57 -16.16
N TYR A 45 2.47 -3.56 -15.35
CA TYR A 45 2.22 -3.75 -13.92
C TYR A 45 0.98 -4.62 -13.65
N LEU A 46 -0.12 -4.38 -14.37
CA LEU A 46 -1.35 -5.16 -14.20
C LEU A 46 -1.15 -6.64 -14.59
N ILE A 47 -0.40 -6.91 -15.66
CA ILE A 47 -0.12 -8.29 -16.08
C ILE A 47 0.88 -8.96 -15.13
N GLY A 48 1.95 -8.27 -14.73
CA GLY A 48 2.93 -8.83 -13.80
C GLY A 48 2.31 -9.21 -12.46
N THR A 49 1.46 -8.35 -11.90
CA THR A 49 0.72 -8.65 -10.66
C THR A 49 -0.28 -9.79 -10.84
N ALA A 50 -0.99 -9.84 -11.97
CA ALA A 50 -1.91 -10.94 -12.27
C ALA A 50 -1.19 -12.29 -12.39
N GLN A 51 0.00 -12.34 -12.99
CA GLN A 51 0.80 -13.56 -13.13
C GLN A 51 1.31 -14.06 -11.77
N ILE A 52 1.80 -13.17 -10.91
CA ILE A 52 2.27 -13.52 -9.56
C ILE A 52 1.14 -14.10 -8.71
N GLN A 53 -0.07 -13.55 -8.85
CA GLN A 53 -1.25 -14.02 -8.10
C GLN A 53 -1.94 -15.21 -8.77
N ASN A 54 -1.53 -15.61 -9.98
CA ASN A 54 -2.18 -16.69 -10.69
C ASN A 54 -1.89 -18.04 -10.03
N GLN A 55 -2.89 -18.59 -9.34
CA GLN A 55 -2.82 -19.91 -8.69
C GLN A 55 -3.10 -21.06 -9.66
N PHE A 56 -3.55 -20.76 -10.88
CA PHE A 56 -3.85 -21.75 -11.90
C PHE A 56 -2.61 -21.98 -12.76
N ALA A 57 -1.85 -23.01 -12.42
CA ALA A 57 -0.86 -23.58 -13.32
C ALA A 57 -1.58 -24.53 -14.29
N GLU A 58 -1.30 -24.43 -15.58
CA GLU A 58 -1.67 -25.51 -16.49
C GLU A 58 -0.98 -26.80 -16.03
N GLN A 59 -1.72 -27.91 -16.01
CA GLN A 59 -1.20 -29.26 -15.82
C GLN A 59 -0.42 -29.66 -17.09
N GLY A 60 0.63 -28.90 -17.42
CA GLY A 60 1.20 -28.88 -18.76
C GLY A 60 2.05 -27.65 -19.07
N GLY A 61 2.80 -27.13 -18.10
CA GLY A 61 3.94 -26.24 -18.38
C GLY A 61 3.55 -24.80 -18.72
N GLY A 62 3.56 -23.93 -17.72
CA GLY A 62 3.49 -22.50 -17.94
C GLY A 62 3.29 -21.70 -16.67
N GLY A 63 4.40 -21.33 -16.01
CA GLY A 63 4.48 -20.10 -15.23
C GLY A 63 3.60 -19.94 -13.98
N GLY A 64 3.15 -21.01 -13.33
CA GLY A 64 2.52 -20.95 -12.00
C GLY A 64 3.57 -20.98 -10.90
N GLY A 65 4.29 -19.88 -10.73
CA GLY A 65 5.26 -19.73 -9.65
C GLY A 65 4.59 -19.72 -8.29
N ASN A 66 4.46 -20.87 -7.65
CA ASN A 66 4.28 -20.98 -6.19
C ASN A 66 5.50 -20.43 -5.40
N ALA A 67 6.46 -19.82 -6.09
CA ALA A 67 7.54 -19.08 -5.50
C ALA A 67 7.11 -17.61 -5.38
N PRO A 68 7.19 -16.99 -4.19
CA PRO A 68 7.05 -15.54 -4.09
C PRO A 68 8.01 -14.89 -5.09
N PRO A 69 7.62 -13.78 -5.76
CA PRO A 69 8.54 -13.04 -6.61
C PRO A 69 9.79 -12.72 -5.78
N GLU A 70 10.97 -13.01 -6.34
CA GLU A 70 12.24 -12.60 -5.73
C GLU A 70 12.31 -11.08 -5.86
N ILE A 71 11.79 -10.39 -4.84
CA ILE A 71 11.92 -8.95 -4.73
C ILE A 71 13.32 -8.70 -4.16
N ASN A 72 14.28 -8.54 -5.05
CA ASN A 72 15.64 -8.12 -4.71
C ASN A 72 15.62 -6.66 -4.25
N PHE A 73 15.28 -6.44 -2.99
CA PHE A 73 15.50 -5.15 -2.35
C PHE A 73 17.02 -4.98 -2.21
N PRO A 74 17.63 -3.92 -2.77
CA PRO A 74 19.03 -3.63 -2.47
C PRO A 74 19.17 -3.56 -0.94
N PRO A 75 20.25 -4.14 -0.38
CA PRO A 75 20.43 -4.15 1.06
C PRO A 75 20.44 -2.71 1.57
N ILE A 76 19.52 -2.39 2.49
CA ILE A 76 19.60 -1.16 3.27
C ILE A 76 20.77 -1.33 4.22
N VAL A 77 21.96 -0.94 3.78
CA VAL A 77 23.13 -0.81 4.65
C VAL A 77 22.92 0.44 5.52
N ILE A 78 22.38 0.25 6.72
CA ILE A 78 22.49 1.28 7.75
C ILE A 78 23.90 1.13 8.30
N ASP A 79 24.80 2.01 7.88
CA ASP A 79 26.17 2.05 8.40
C ASP A 79 26.16 2.50 9.86
N LEU A 80 25.94 1.54 10.78
CA LEU A 80 26.03 1.68 12.23
C LEU A 80 27.35 1.12 12.76
N GLY A 81 28.46 1.26 12.03
CA GLY A 81 29.80 1.04 12.59
C GLY A 81 30.00 -0.33 13.27
N GLY A 82 29.96 -1.41 12.48
CA GLY A 82 30.73 -2.63 12.80
C GLY A 82 30.35 -3.43 14.05
N VAL A 83 29.11 -3.93 14.15
CA VAL A 83 28.80 -5.11 14.99
C VAL A 83 28.02 -6.13 14.15
N GLY A 84 28.75 -7.07 13.55
CA GLY A 84 28.19 -8.22 12.83
C GLY A 84 27.60 -9.24 13.80
N GLY A 85 26.28 -9.36 13.81
CA GLY A 85 25.59 -10.52 14.37
C GLY A 85 25.28 -11.50 13.25
N THR A 86 25.93 -12.66 13.26
CA THR A 86 25.58 -13.78 12.37
C THR A 86 24.11 -14.18 12.60
N PRO A 87 23.33 -14.49 11.56
CA PRO A 87 21.99 -15.04 11.74
C PRO A 87 22.09 -16.43 12.39
N THR A 88 21.59 -16.55 13.62
CA THR A 88 21.34 -17.83 14.29
C THR A 88 20.42 -18.69 13.43
N PRO A 89 20.69 -20.01 13.25
CA PRO A 89 19.83 -20.88 12.45
C PRO A 89 18.37 -20.82 12.93
N PRO A 90 17.38 -20.72 12.02
CA PRO A 90 15.98 -20.72 12.41
C PRO A 90 15.62 -22.05 13.07
N ALA A 91 14.98 -21.97 14.24
CA ALA A 91 14.51 -23.11 15.02
C ALA A 91 13.61 -24.04 14.16
N PRO A 92 13.63 -25.36 14.40
CA PRO A 92 12.80 -26.30 13.64
C PRO A 92 11.31 -26.00 13.85
N VAL A 93 10.62 -25.71 12.76
CA VAL A 93 9.17 -25.46 12.70
C VAL A 93 8.44 -26.74 13.09
N ARG A 94 7.92 -26.81 14.33
CA ARG A 94 6.93 -27.83 14.71
C ARG A 94 5.67 -27.59 13.88
N ARG A 95 5.44 -28.41 12.83
CA ARG A 95 4.13 -28.51 12.20
C ARG A 95 3.12 -28.90 13.27
N ILE A 96 2.18 -28.02 13.58
CA ILE A 96 0.94 -28.39 14.25
C ILE A 96 0.18 -29.25 13.23
N GLN A 97 0.38 -30.56 13.32
CA GLN A 97 -0.36 -31.51 12.52
C GLN A 97 -1.79 -31.57 13.06
N CYS A 98 -2.74 -31.00 12.34
CA CYS A 98 -4.19 -31.05 12.62
C CYS A 98 -4.78 -32.48 12.49
N ARG A 99 -4.05 -33.52 12.90
CA ARG A 99 -4.41 -34.94 12.74
C ARG A 99 -4.00 -35.76 13.96
N GLN A 100 -4.32 -35.30 15.17
CA GLN A 100 -4.24 -36.14 16.39
C GLN A 100 -5.35 -35.91 17.43
N VAL A 101 -6.37 -35.09 17.16
CA VAL A 101 -7.51 -34.88 18.09
C VAL A 101 -8.83 -35.25 17.40
N LEU A 102 -8.99 -36.51 17.00
CA LEU A 102 -10.31 -37.09 16.68
C LEU A 102 -10.28 -38.62 16.63
N ASN A 103 -9.57 -39.25 17.57
CA ASN A 103 -9.78 -40.66 17.86
C ASN A 103 -9.60 -40.96 19.36
N ARG A 104 -10.54 -40.46 20.15
CA ARG A 104 -11.01 -41.07 21.40
C ARG A 104 -12.50 -40.86 21.53
#